data_AF-A0A015KG16-F1
#
_entry.id   AF-A0A015KG16-F1
#
_cell.length_a   1.000
_cell.length_b   1.000
_cell.length_c   1.000
_cell.angle_alpha   90.00
_cell.angle_beta   90.00
_cell.angle_gamma   90.00
#
_symmetry.space_group_name_H-M   'P 1'
#
loop_
_entity.id
_entity.type
_entity.pdbx_description
1 polymer ?
#
loop_
_entity_poly.entity_id
_entity_poly.type
_entity_poly.pdbx_seq_one_letter_code
_entity_poly.pdbx_strand_id
1 'polypeptide(L)'
;MAELSSGKPPFYKRKHDLSLTLEICNGIRPEFGKGTPEIYKNLAYRCMNANPDQRPTVSELNDIIAFLLNSYDGYYKEAENFGYKGKEIKAIFEKADKEIPNISTSYEINPDAIYTSRVFTFSNLPKPINSSIITSYLDEDSKDCQDSKLFDLEVSN
;
A
#
# COMPACT_ATOMS: atom_id res chain seq x y z
N MET A 1 -5.08 -2.75 4.29
CA MET A 1 -4.90 -3.17 2.89
C MET A 1 -4.25 -4.54 2.77
N ALA A 2 -3.01 -4.74 3.25
CA ALA A 2 -2.33 -6.04 3.17
C ALA A 2 -3.11 -7.19 3.86
N GLU A 3 -3.70 -6.95 5.03
CA GLU A 3 -4.54 -7.94 5.72
C GLU A 3 -5.79 -8.32 4.91
N LEU A 4 -6.51 -7.35 4.35
CA LEU A 4 -7.66 -7.59 3.48
C LEU A 4 -7.28 -8.42 2.25
N SER A 5 -6.11 -8.12 1.69
CA SER A 5 -5.58 -8.79 0.49
C SER A 5 -5.13 -10.23 0.77
N SER A 6 -4.52 -10.50 1.93
CA SER A 6 -3.97 -11.82 2.27
C SER A 6 -4.88 -12.70 3.12
N GLY A 7 -5.91 -12.10 3.75
CA GLY A 7 -6.72 -12.75 4.77
C GLY A 7 -5.95 -13.09 6.05
N LYS A 8 -4.75 -12.53 6.25
CA LYS A 8 -3.84 -12.86 7.35
C LYS A 8 -3.40 -11.60 8.06
N PRO A 9 -3.43 -11.57 9.41
CA PRO A 9 -2.93 -10.43 10.17
C PRO A 9 -1.45 -10.16 9.86
N PRO A 10 -1.02 -8.89 9.73
CA PRO A 10 0.37 -8.57 9.43
C PRO A 10 1.33 -9.14 10.48
N PHE A 11 2.36 -9.86 10.02
CA PHE A 11 3.39 -10.45 10.88
C PHE A 11 2.91 -11.54 11.87
N TYR A 12 1.78 -12.20 11.61
CA TYR A 12 1.18 -13.25 12.48
C TYR A 12 2.09 -14.38 12.95
N LYS A 13 3.17 -14.70 12.22
CA LYS A 13 4.15 -15.74 12.62
C LYS A 13 5.25 -15.22 13.55
N ARG A 14 5.37 -13.92 13.73
CA ARG A 14 6.45 -13.26 14.47
C ARG A 14 5.97 -12.84 15.84
N LYS A 15 6.87 -12.91 16.83
CA LYS A 15 6.65 -12.25 18.11
C LYS A 15 6.61 -10.74 17.87
N HIS A 16 5.67 -10.05 18.51
CA HIS A 16 5.59 -8.59 18.40
C HIS A 16 6.52 -7.98 19.45
N ASP A 17 7.82 -7.97 19.21
CA ASP A 17 8.82 -7.51 20.17
C ASP A 17 9.79 -6.49 19.54
N LEU A 18 10.89 -6.18 20.25
CA LEU A 18 11.91 -5.27 19.76
C LEU A 18 12.52 -5.75 18.45
N SER A 19 12.66 -7.06 18.25
CA SER A 19 13.24 -7.63 17.05
C SER A 19 12.39 -7.30 15.82
N LEU A 20 11.08 -7.58 15.89
CA LEU A 20 10.16 -7.22 14.81
C LEU A 20 10.13 -5.70 14.58
N THR A 21 10.17 -4.90 15.65
CA THR A 21 10.19 -3.44 15.56
C THR A 21 11.42 -2.93 14.79
N LEU A 22 12.59 -3.49 15.06
CA LEU A 22 13.83 -3.17 14.36
C LEU A 22 13.78 -3.61 12.89
N GLU A 23 13.23 -4.79 12.59
CA GLU A 23 13.02 -5.25 11.21
C GLU A 23 12.09 -4.30 10.43
N ILE A 24 11.03 -3.77 11.05
CA ILE A 24 10.11 -2.78 10.46
C ILE A 24 10.83 -1.46 10.19
N CYS A 25 11.66 -1.01 11.13
CA CYS A 25 12.51 0.17 10.92
C CYS A 25 13.51 -0.06 9.78
N ASN A 26 14.01 -1.29 9.62
CA ASN A 26 14.87 -1.69 8.50
C ASN A 26 14.10 -2.00 7.21
N GLY A 27 12.81 -1.69 7.15
CA GLY A 27 12.03 -1.68 5.92
C GLY A 27 11.17 -2.91 5.67
N ILE A 28 11.13 -3.93 6.55
CA ILE A 28 10.19 -5.04 6.33
C ILE A 28 8.75 -4.50 6.33
N ARG A 29 7.92 -5.03 5.44
CA ARG A 29 6.49 -4.69 5.32
C ARG A 29 5.67 -5.96 5.18
N PRO A 30 4.36 -5.90 5.48
CA PRO A 30 3.47 -7.04 5.30
C PRO A 30 3.39 -7.47 3.83
N GLU A 31 3.25 -8.78 3.61
CA GLU A 31 3.05 -9.35 2.29
C GLU A 31 1.58 -9.26 1.86
N PHE A 32 1.36 -9.27 0.54
CA PHE A 32 0.03 -9.28 -0.07
C PHE A 32 -0.37 -10.69 -0.48
N GLY A 33 -1.67 -10.96 -0.52
CA GLY A 33 -2.21 -12.21 -1.04
C GLY A 33 -1.90 -12.40 -2.53
N LYS A 34 -1.86 -13.67 -2.96
CA LYS A 34 -1.74 -14.02 -4.37
C LYS A 34 -2.88 -13.38 -5.16
N GLY A 35 -2.59 -12.83 -6.34
CA GLY A 35 -3.59 -12.23 -7.22
C GLY A 35 -3.98 -10.80 -6.86
N THR A 36 -3.41 -10.22 -5.80
CA THR A 36 -3.65 -8.81 -5.44
C THR A 36 -3.27 -7.89 -6.61
N PRO A 37 -4.19 -7.04 -7.09
CA PRO A 37 -3.92 -6.07 -8.14
C PRO A 37 -2.74 -5.16 -7.83
N GLU A 38 -1.95 -4.84 -8.85
CA GLU A 38 -0.77 -4.00 -8.71
C GLU A 38 -1.12 -2.58 -8.26
N ILE A 39 -2.14 -1.99 -8.86
CA ILE A 39 -2.72 -0.70 -8.45
C ILE A 39 -3.05 -0.64 -6.93
N TYR A 40 -3.50 -1.76 -6.36
CA TYR A 40 -3.81 -1.85 -4.93
C TYR A 40 -2.54 -1.96 -4.08
N LYS A 41 -1.52 -2.67 -4.57
CA LYS A 41 -0.21 -2.75 -3.92
C LYS A 41 0.52 -1.40 -3.94
N ASN A 42 0.53 -0.69 -5.07
CA ASN A 42 1.13 0.64 -5.19
C ASN A 42 0.55 1.59 -4.13
N LEU A 43 -0.79 1.65 -4.05
CA LEU A 43 -1.48 2.46 -3.05
C LEU A 43 -1.11 2.07 -1.61
N ALA A 44 -1.08 0.77 -1.33
CA ALA A 44 -0.72 0.26 -0.01
C ALA A 44 0.75 0.55 0.36
N TYR A 45 1.68 0.46 -0.59
CA TYR A 45 3.09 0.81 -0.38
C TYR A 45 3.29 2.31 -0.17
N ARG A 46 2.56 3.17 -0.90
CA ARG A 46 2.53 4.62 -0.64
C ARG A 46 2.07 4.90 0.80
N CYS A 47 1.05 4.21 1.29
CA CYS A 47 0.60 4.32 2.69
C CYS A 47 1.67 3.86 3.71
N MET A 48 2.54 2.92 3.32
CA MET A 48 3.58 2.32 4.16
C MET A 48 4.96 2.98 4.00
N ASN A 49 5.03 4.13 3.33
CA ASN A 49 6.28 4.85 3.13
C ASN A 49 6.92 5.24 4.47
N ALA A 50 8.23 5.01 4.58
CA ALA A 50 9.02 5.36 5.75
C ALA A 50 9.03 6.88 5.98
N ASN A 51 9.03 7.69 4.91
CA ASN A 51 8.83 9.13 4.99
C ASN A 51 7.33 9.43 5.13
N PRO A 52 6.87 10.00 6.27
CA PRO A 52 5.46 10.34 6.45
C PRO A 52 4.93 11.33 5.42
N ASP A 53 5.76 12.26 4.94
CA ASP A 53 5.38 13.30 3.98
C ASP A 53 5.10 12.73 2.58
N GLN A 54 5.51 11.49 2.33
CA GLN A 54 5.29 10.79 1.06
C GLN A 54 4.07 9.85 1.14
N ARG A 55 3.37 9.81 2.28
CA ARG A 55 2.13 9.04 2.42
C ARG A 55 0.97 9.85 1.87
N PRO A 56 -0.03 9.21 1.23
CA PRO A 56 -1.25 9.90 0.84
C PRO A 56 -1.97 10.42 2.08
N THR A 57 -2.56 11.59 1.94
CA THR A 57 -3.54 12.10 2.91
C THR A 57 -4.76 11.19 2.96
N VAL A 58 -5.55 11.28 4.03
CA VAL A 58 -6.81 10.54 4.14
C VAL A 58 -7.78 10.91 3.01
N SER A 59 -7.79 12.18 2.57
CA SER A 59 -8.63 12.63 1.46
C SER A 59 -8.21 11.98 0.14
N GLU A 60 -6.93 12.05 -0.22
CA GLU A 60 -6.42 11.42 -1.45
C GLU A 60 -6.66 9.92 -1.43
N LEU A 61 -6.42 9.27 -0.29
CA LEU A 61 -6.67 7.84 -0.14
C LEU A 61 -8.15 7.49 -0.37
N ASN A 62 -9.06 8.28 0.20
CA ASN A 62 -10.50 8.11 0.00
C ASN A 62 -10.90 8.29 -1.46
N ASP A 63 -10.38 9.31 -2.13
CA ASP A 63 -10.69 9.61 -3.54
C ASP A 63 -10.20 8.49 -4.48
N ILE A 64 -8.99 7.97 -4.24
CA ILE A 64 -8.45 6.85 -5.00
C ILE A 64 -9.31 5.60 -4.77
N ILE A 65 -9.60 5.23 -3.51
CA ILE A 65 -10.43 4.04 -3.21
C ILE A 65 -11.82 4.18 -3.83
N ALA A 66 -12.45 5.35 -3.72
CA ALA A 66 -13.74 5.61 -4.32
C ALA A 66 -13.71 5.46 -5.84
N PHE A 67 -12.66 5.96 -6.51
CA PHE A 67 -12.49 5.78 -7.94
C PHE A 67 -12.35 4.29 -8.32
N LEU A 68 -11.57 3.51 -7.56
CA LEU A 68 -11.41 2.08 -7.79
C LEU A 68 -12.74 1.33 -7.68
N LEU A 69 -13.50 1.59 -6.60
CA LEU A 69 -14.80 0.95 -6.35
C LEU A 69 -15.82 1.29 -7.43
N ASN A 70 -15.99 2.58 -7.74
CA ASN A 70 -16.94 3.02 -8.77
C ASN A 70 -16.55 2.53 -10.18
N SER A 71 -15.25 2.36 -10.44
CA SER A 71 -14.77 1.77 -11.69
C SER A 71 -15.09 0.28 -11.78
N TYR A 72 -14.86 -0.48 -10.71
CA TYR A 72 -15.20 -1.90 -10.62
C TYR A 72 -16.72 -2.14 -10.80
N ASP A 73 -17.55 -1.36 -10.11
CA ASP A 73 -19.00 -1.41 -10.22
C ASP A 73 -19.49 -0.98 -11.62
N GLY A 74 -18.62 -0.35 -12.41
CA GLY A 74 -18.87 0.05 -13.80
C GLY A 74 -19.45 1.44 -13.97
N TYR A 75 -19.65 2.20 -12.88
CA TYR A 75 -20.10 3.60 -12.93
C TYR A 75 -19.09 4.50 -13.66
N TYR A 76 -17.80 4.21 -13.52
CA TYR A 76 -16.70 5.01 -14.08
C TYR A 76 -15.97 4.34 -15.24
N LYS A 77 -16.65 3.47 -16.01
CA LYS A 77 -16.03 2.68 -17.08
C LYS A 77 -15.17 3.49 -18.07
N GLU A 78 -15.65 4.65 -18.50
CA GLU A 78 -14.95 5.51 -19.47
C GLU A 78 -14.17 6.66 -18.80
N ALA A 79 -14.20 6.76 -17.47
CA ALA A 79 -13.44 7.76 -16.74
C ALA A 79 -11.96 7.37 -16.67
N GLU A 80 -11.09 8.38 -16.66
CA GLU A 80 -9.65 8.23 -16.50
C GLU A 80 -9.20 9.17 -15.38
N ASN A 81 -8.63 8.60 -14.32
CA ASN A 81 -8.14 9.35 -13.18
C ASN A 81 -7.01 8.57 -12.50
N PHE A 82 -6.12 9.27 -11.79
CA PHE A 82 -4.97 8.69 -11.09
C PHE A 82 -4.08 7.82 -11.99
N GLY A 83 -4.05 8.08 -13.30
CA GLY A 83 -3.29 7.30 -14.29
C GLY A 83 -3.97 6.00 -14.76
N TYR A 84 -5.24 5.77 -14.42
CA TYR A 84 -5.95 4.54 -14.76
C TYR A 84 -7.31 4.80 -15.40
N LYS A 85 -7.69 3.95 -16.35
CA LYS A 85 -9.02 3.93 -16.95
C LYS A 85 -9.95 2.99 -16.19
N GLY A 86 -11.18 3.42 -15.93
CA GLY A 86 -12.11 2.63 -15.12
C GLY A 86 -12.42 1.25 -15.71
N LYS A 87 -12.51 1.12 -17.03
CA LYS A 87 -12.65 -0.19 -17.71
C LYS A 87 -11.48 -1.15 -17.46
N GLU A 88 -10.26 -0.62 -17.32
CA GLU A 88 -9.07 -1.42 -17.04
C GLU A 88 -9.07 -1.86 -15.58
N ILE A 89 -9.41 -0.95 -14.66
CA ILE A 89 -9.61 -1.26 -13.24
C ILE A 89 -10.61 -2.40 -13.09
N LYS A 90 -11.78 -2.28 -13.74
CA LYS A 90 -12.80 -3.33 -13.70
C LYS A 90 -12.23 -4.70 -14.11
N ALA A 91 -11.57 -4.78 -15.27
CA ALA A 91 -10.99 -6.01 -15.76
C ALA A 91 -9.89 -6.58 -14.83
N ILE A 92 -9.07 -5.71 -14.23
CA ILE A 92 -8.02 -6.10 -13.28
C ILE A 92 -8.63 -6.73 -12.01
N PHE A 93 -9.63 -6.09 -11.43
CA PHE A 93 -10.26 -6.57 -10.20
C PHE A 93 -11.13 -7.82 -10.46
N GLU A 94 -11.86 -7.90 -11.57
CA GLU A 94 -12.56 -9.14 -11.98
C GLU A 94 -11.60 -10.33 -12.16
N LYS A 95 -10.35 -10.08 -12.60
CA LYS A 95 -9.32 -11.11 -12.66
C LYS A 95 -8.83 -11.50 -11.28
N ALA A 96 -8.63 -10.53 -10.38
CA ALA A 96 -8.24 -10.79 -9.00
C ALA A 96 -9.30 -11.58 -8.23
N ASP A 97 -10.59 -11.30 -8.45
CA ASP A 97 -11.69 -12.01 -7.82
C ASP A 97 -11.67 -13.52 -8.12
N LYS A 98 -11.23 -13.91 -9.31
CA LYS A 98 -11.06 -15.31 -9.70
C LYS A 98 -9.96 -16.03 -8.92
N GLU A 99 -9.01 -15.29 -8.35
CA GLU A 99 -7.96 -15.87 -7.50
C GLU A 99 -8.40 -15.99 -6.03
N ILE A 100 -9.43 -15.25 -5.58
CA ILE A 100 -9.89 -15.26 -4.17
C ILE A 100 -10.13 -16.68 -3.63
N PRO A 101 -10.82 -17.59 -4.34
CA PRO A 101 -11.05 -18.95 -3.85
C PRO A 101 -9.76 -19.76 -3.63
N ASN A 102 -8.64 -19.35 -4.26
CA ASN A 102 -7.34 -20.01 -4.16
C ASN A 102 -6.48 -19.42 -3.03
N ILE A 103 -6.91 -18.35 -2.36
CA ILE A 103 -6.16 -17.71 -1.28
C ILE A 103 -6.41 -18.48 0.01
N SER A 104 -5.38 -19.16 0.51
CA SER A 104 -5.40 -19.74 1.85
C SER A 104 -5.43 -18.61 2.89
N THR A 105 -6.53 -18.52 3.64
CA THR A 105 -6.69 -17.62 4.80
C THR A 105 -6.37 -18.30 6.12
N SER A 106 -6.06 -19.60 6.12
CA SER A 106 -5.62 -20.30 7.32
C SER A 106 -4.22 -19.83 7.73
N TYR A 107 -4.06 -19.60 9.03
CA TYR A 107 -2.79 -19.21 9.61
C TYR A 107 -2.64 -19.74 11.04
N GLU A 108 -1.40 -20.03 11.42
CA GLU A 108 -1.02 -20.32 12.80
C GLU A 108 -0.41 -19.05 13.39
N ILE A 109 -1.06 -18.52 14.42
CA ILE A 109 -0.61 -17.31 15.12
C ILE A 109 0.49 -17.65 16.11
N ASN A 110 1.56 -16.86 16.11
CA ASN A 110 2.53 -16.90 17.17
C ASN A 110 1.86 -16.42 18.47
N PRO A 111 1.95 -17.14 19.60
CA PRO A 111 1.29 -16.73 20.84
C PRO A 111 1.74 -15.36 21.36
N ASP A 112 2.94 -14.90 20.97
CA ASP A 112 3.47 -13.58 21.31
C ASP A 112 3.17 -12.50 20.23
N ALA A 113 2.36 -12.83 19.22
CA ALA A 113 1.82 -11.87 18.25
C ALA A 113 0.57 -11.18 18.83
N ILE A 114 0.80 -10.07 19.52
CA ILE A 114 -0.25 -9.33 20.22
C ILE A 114 -0.84 -8.25 19.30
N TYR A 115 -2.11 -8.39 18.94
CA TYR A 115 -2.88 -7.45 18.09
C TYR A 115 -3.75 -6.49 18.89
N THR A 116 -3.75 -6.60 20.21
CA THR A 116 -4.40 -5.64 21.10
C THR A 116 -3.45 -4.48 21.42
N SER A 117 -4.03 -3.31 21.70
CA SER A 117 -3.25 -2.12 22.05
C SER A 117 -2.39 -2.35 23.29
N ARG A 118 -1.13 -1.91 23.25
CA ARG A 118 -0.21 -1.90 24.38
C ARG A 118 0.90 -0.88 24.17
N VAL A 119 1.52 -0.45 25.26
CA VAL A 119 2.64 0.49 25.25
C VAL A 119 3.93 -0.25 24.93
N PHE A 120 4.70 0.27 23.98
CA PHE A 120 6.09 -0.15 23.75
C PHE A 120 7.04 0.84 24.43
N THR A 121 7.98 0.32 25.21
CA THR A 121 8.97 1.12 25.95
C THR A 121 10.36 1.09 25.30
N PHE A 122 10.43 0.80 24.01
CA PHE A 122 11.69 0.72 23.28
C PHE A 122 12.31 2.11 23.08
N SER A 123 13.53 2.30 23.57
CA SER A 123 14.33 3.51 23.33
C SER A 123 15.34 3.29 22.21
N ASN A 124 15.76 4.36 21.53
CA ASN A 124 16.84 4.36 20.52
C ASN A 124 16.54 3.54 19.26
N LEU A 125 15.28 3.53 18.78
CA LEU A 125 14.96 2.93 17.49
C LEU A 125 15.62 3.72 16.34
N PRO A 126 16.16 3.03 15.32
CA PRO A 126 16.67 3.70 14.14
C PRO A 126 15.54 4.39 13.36
N LYS A 127 15.90 5.39 12.55
CA LYS A 127 14.92 6.00 11.63
C LYS A 127 14.44 4.94 10.64
N PRO A 128 13.12 4.78 10.43
CA PRO A 128 12.61 3.84 9.45
C PRO A 128 13.12 4.13 8.04
N ILE A 129 13.39 3.08 7.28
CA ILE A 129 13.74 3.16 5.85
C ILE A 129 12.72 2.39 5.00
N ASN A 130 12.68 2.70 3.71
CA ASN A 130 11.91 1.94 2.73
C ASN A 130 12.64 0.65 2.38
N SER A 131 11.89 -0.44 2.17
CA SER A 131 12.45 -1.63 1.52
C SER A 131 12.75 -1.35 0.05
N SER A 132 13.60 -2.20 -0.54
CA SER A 132 13.82 -2.21 -2.00
C SER A 132 12.51 -2.32 -2.78
N ILE A 133 11.54 -3.07 -2.26
CA ILE A 133 10.21 -3.21 -2.84
C ILE A 133 9.48 -1.87 -2.84
N ILE A 134 9.39 -1.16 -1.71
CA ILE A 134 8.74 0.16 -1.72
C ILE A 134 9.45 1.11 -2.70
N THR A 135 10.77 1.12 -2.71
CA THR A 135 11.54 1.99 -3.62
C THR A 135 11.22 1.70 -5.09
N SER A 136 11.18 0.43 -5.51
CA SER A 136 10.89 0.10 -6.91
C SER A 136 9.50 0.57 -7.35
N TYR A 137 8.51 0.47 -6.47
CA TYR A 137 7.14 0.92 -6.73
C TYR A 137 7.03 2.45 -6.85
N LEU A 138 7.79 3.18 -6.05
CA LEU A 138 7.78 4.65 -6.07
C LEU A 138 8.56 5.24 -7.26
N ASP A 139 9.62 4.56 -7.69
CA ASP A 139 10.42 4.97 -8.84
C ASP A 139 9.66 4.78 -10.18
N GLU A 140 8.71 3.85 -10.23
CA GLU A 140 7.81 3.65 -11.37
C GLU A 140 6.78 4.78 -11.46
N ASP A 141 6.16 5.18 -10.35
CA ASP A 141 5.23 6.32 -10.29
C ASP A 141 5.92 7.66 -10.69
N SER A 142 7.22 7.80 -10.45
CA SER A 142 8.00 8.99 -10.82
C SER A 142 8.31 9.10 -12.33
N LYS A 143 8.26 7.99 -13.09
CA LYS A 143 8.54 8.01 -14.54
C LYS A 143 7.33 8.46 -15.36
N ASP A 144 6.12 8.26 -14.84
CA ASP A 144 4.88 8.71 -15.48
C ASP A 144 4.54 10.18 -15.16
N CYS A 145 5.36 10.87 -14.34
CA CYS A 145 5.21 12.28 -13.96
C CYS A 145 6.32 13.19 -14.52
N GLN A 146 6.82 12.94 -15.74
CA GLN A 146 7.77 13.83 -16.42
C GLN A 146 7.13 14.73 -17.50
N ASP A 147 5.80 14.74 -17.66
CA ASP A 147 5.12 15.53 -18.71
C ASP A 147 4.13 16.59 -18.19
N SER A 148 4.40 17.21 -17.04
CA SER A 148 3.75 18.49 -16.71
C SER A 148 4.78 19.57 -16.37
N LYS A 149 4.99 20.41 -17.39
CA LYS A 149 5.77 21.65 -17.45
C LYS A 149 5.89 22.38 -16.12
N LEU A 150 7.14 22.56 -15.71
CA LEU A 150 7.65 23.62 -14.85
C LEU A 150 7.04 24.98 -15.30
N PHE A 151 6.24 25.62 -14.46
CA PHE A 151 6.02 27.06 -14.55
C PHE A 151 6.94 27.72 -13.53
N ASP A 152 8.06 28.25 -14.01
CA ASP A 152 8.88 29.18 -13.27
C ASP A 152 8.07 30.47 -13.06
N LEU A 153 7.59 30.68 -11.84
CA LEU A 153 7.15 31.99 -11.37
C LEU A 153 8.37 32.72 -10.80
N GLU A 154 9.17 33.31 -11.69
CA GLU A 154 10.07 34.40 -11.29
C GLU A 154 9.21 35.61 -10.92
N VAL A 155 9.11 35.87 -9.61
CA VAL A 155 8.66 37.16 -9.08
C VAL A 155 9.85 38.11 -9.19
N SER A 156 9.83 39.01 -10.17
CA SER A 156 10.67 40.20 -10.17
C SER A 156 9.98 41.31 -9.37
N ASN A 157 10.73 41.90 -8.43
CA ASN A 157 10.38 43.15 -7.74
C ASN A 157 10.46 44.36 -8.69
#